data_AF-A0A7V5SS25-F1
#
_entry.id   AF-A0A7V5SS25-F1
#
_cell.length_a   1.000
_cell.length_b   1.000
_cell.length_c   1.000
_cell.angle_alpha   90.00
_cell.angle_beta   90.00
_cell.angle_gamma   90.00
#
_symmetry.space_group_name_H-M   'P 1'
#
loop_
_entity.id
_entity.type
_entity.pdbx_description
1 polymer ?
#
loop_
_entity_poly.entity_id
_entity_poly.type
_entity_poly.pdbx_seq_one_letter_code
_entity_poly.pdbx_strand_id
1 'polypeptide(L)'
;FTGAGAIFFLYLIAVKLLGLNRDNQKLQISIHIPAIACSFAFTFSSTHWGQAVGGEVYSLNVFLVSFLLYIMILWYEEMIYFRSEEKIHYADRLTIFLGFVMGLSLTNHQLPVWYIVAYALILLPTTIFIVVADRPKKFTDEFKSRIPLFLLFFFVVLVALYLFMKFAYFNRLLFPKDVPYVLTAIFIIPTFTTVYTIITKFMKFKENWVDRFFEMFSYSFWLLIFAMTLYLYLLIRARAVAPLPDPKPLSWGDTQTLDILFNHMLRKQYGLGGGGDLNNFTGQFIAVMGFCVEQMHWINFIIAIIGLIYMFFREKIWLIYTIFAMLLLDVALIKFINFELDKRTLAFQEVFFIQQFLVIAIYLGYGYQFIIDLTNRLKLKLVMNKEA
;
A
#
# COMPACT_ATOMS: atom_id res chain seq x y z
N PHE A 1 10.68 -1.67 -18.48
CA PHE A 1 9.55 -0.71 -18.57
C PHE A 1 8.99 -0.37 -17.20
N THR A 2 8.53 -1.37 -16.43
CA THR A 2 7.94 -1.19 -15.08
C THR A 2 8.88 -0.52 -14.07
N GLY A 3 10.17 -0.90 -14.04
CA GLY A 3 11.16 -0.24 -13.18
C GLY A 3 11.26 1.28 -13.42
N ALA A 4 11.35 1.69 -14.68
CA ALA A 4 11.31 3.12 -15.07
C ALA A 4 9.98 3.79 -14.66
N GLY A 5 8.85 3.09 -14.79
CA GLY A 5 7.56 3.57 -14.32
C GLY A 5 7.53 3.79 -12.80
N ALA A 6 8.22 2.95 -12.02
CA ALA A 6 8.31 3.12 -10.56
C ALA A 6 9.07 4.40 -10.19
N ILE A 7 10.16 4.70 -10.91
CA ILE A 7 10.93 5.94 -10.77
C ILE A 7 10.07 7.15 -11.12
N PHE A 8 9.28 7.07 -12.20
CA PHE A 8 8.36 8.14 -12.59
C PHE A 8 7.33 8.44 -11.50
N PHE A 9 6.70 7.41 -10.93
CA PHE A 9 5.75 7.62 -9.83
C PHE A 9 6.42 8.09 -8.55
N LEU A 10 7.63 7.63 -8.23
CA LEU A 10 8.41 8.17 -7.11
C LEU A 10 8.67 9.67 -7.28
N TYR A 11 9.03 10.11 -8.49
CA TYR A 11 9.18 11.53 -8.80
C TYR A 11 7.88 12.31 -8.58
N LEU A 12 6.75 11.81 -9.08
CA LEU A 12 5.45 12.46 -8.90
C LEU A 12 5.03 12.51 -7.43
N ILE A 13 5.25 11.43 -6.67
CA ILE A 13 5.05 11.37 -5.23
C ILE A 13 5.89 12.47 -4.55
N ALA A 14 7.18 12.55 -4.86
CA ALA A 14 8.08 13.53 -4.27
C ALA A 14 7.65 14.97 -4.60
N VAL A 15 7.28 15.25 -5.86
CA VAL A 15 6.78 16.59 -6.26
C VAL A 15 5.53 16.96 -5.47
N LYS A 16 4.57 16.04 -5.34
CA LYS A 16 3.35 16.26 -4.54
C LYS A 16 3.71 16.52 -3.09
N LEU A 17 4.37 15.58 -2.43
CA LEU A 17 4.66 15.65 -0.99
C LEU A 17 5.54 16.85 -0.59
N LEU A 18 6.55 17.19 -1.39
CA LEU A 18 7.41 18.37 -1.13
C LEU A 18 6.72 19.69 -1.49
N GLY A 19 5.78 19.64 -2.44
CA GLY A 19 4.98 20.78 -2.90
C GLY A 19 3.71 21.01 -2.11
N LEU A 20 3.26 20.06 -1.29
CA LEU A 20 2.18 20.27 -0.32
C LEU A 20 2.55 21.49 0.54
N ASN A 21 1.65 22.49 0.56
CA ASN A 21 1.82 23.82 1.18
C ASN A 21 2.65 24.87 0.40
N ARG A 22 3.03 24.61 -0.86
CA ARG A 22 3.82 25.53 -1.70
C ARG A 22 3.21 25.84 -3.07
N ASP A 23 1.99 25.37 -3.33
CA ASP A 23 1.39 25.42 -4.65
C ASP A 23 0.99 26.84 -5.08
N ASN A 24 1.79 27.41 -5.98
CA ASN A 24 1.50 28.65 -6.69
C ASN A 24 1.36 28.40 -8.21
N GLN A 25 1.14 27.15 -8.64
CA GLN A 25 1.03 26.70 -10.04
C GLN A 25 2.25 27.00 -10.95
N LYS A 26 3.38 27.44 -10.37
CA LYS A 26 4.64 27.73 -11.09
C LYS A 26 5.67 26.64 -10.84
N LEU A 27 6.52 26.38 -11.84
CA LEU A 27 7.67 25.49 -11.69
C LEU A 27 8.60 26.02 -10.60
N GLN A 28 8.69 25.30 -9.48
CA GLN A 28 9.59 25.64 -8.38
C GLN A 28 10.77 24.68 -8.37
N ILE A 29 11.92 25.17 -8.84
CA ILE A 29 13.18 24.42 -8.87
C ILE A 29 13.55 23.86 -7.48
N SER A 30 13.18 24.58 -6.41
CA SER A 30 13.38 24.17 -5.03
C SER A 30 12.63 22.89 -4.63
N ILE A 31 11.57 22.50 -5.36
CA ILE A 31 10.81 21.24 -5.19
C ILE A 31 11.31 20.17 -6.15
N HIS A 32 11.50 20.54 -7.43
CA HIS A 32 11.84 19.57 -8.46
C HIS A 32 13.26 19.02 -8.33
N ILE A 33 14.24 19.82 -7.87
CA ILE A 33 15.60 19.32 -7.66
C ILE A 33 15.63 18.18 -6.61
N PRO A 34 15.08 18.36 -5.39
CA PRO A 34 14.99 17.27 -4.42
C PRO A 34 14.23 16.04 -4.95
N ALA A 35 13.12 16.24 -5.66
CA ALA A 35 12.34 15.16 -6.24
C ALA A 35 13.13 14.36 -7.29
N ILE A 36 13.88 15.04 -8.18
CA ILE A 36 14.78 14.39 -9.14
C ILE A 36 15.89 13.63 -8.41
N ALA A 37 16.53 14.28 -7.43
CA ALA A 37 17.67 13.71 -6.71
C ALA A 37 17.29 12.42 -5.97
N CYS A 38 16.16 12.39 -5.26
CA CYS A 38 15.72 11.17 -4.58
C CYS A 38 15.27 10.07 -5.56
N SER A 39 14.66 10.45 -6.67
CA SER A 39 14.25 9.50 -7.70
C SER A 39 15.47 8.85 -8.35
N PHE A 40 16.53 9.62 -8.60
CA PHE A 40 17.80 9.11 -9.12
C PHE A 40 18.53 8.22 -8.11
N ALA A 41 18.52 8.57 -6.82
CA ALA A 41 19.08 7.69 -5.80
C ALA A 41 18.39 6.31 -5.80
N PHE A 42 17.06 6.26 -5.93
CA PHE A 42 16.33 5.00 -6.09
C PHE A 42 16.61 4.31 -7.43
N THR A 43 16.74 5.06 -8.53
CA THR A 43 17.13 4.50 -9.84
C THR A 43 18.44 3.71 -9.72
N PHE A 44 19.44 4.25 -9.04
CA PHE A 44 20.76 3.62 -8.92
C PHE A 44 20.91 2.69 -7.70
N SER A 45 19.81 2.39 -6.99
CA SER A 45 19.79 1.24 -6.05
C SER A 45 20.08 -0.03 -6.85
N SER A 46 21.18 -0.71 -6.50
CA SER A 46 21.64 -1.91 -7.22
C SER A 46 20.57 -3.01 -7.29
N THR A 47 19.80 -3.20 -6.21
CA THR A 47 18.75 -4.21 -6.13
C THR A 47 17.54 -3.82 -6.96
N HIS A 48 17.10 -2.56 -6.93
CA HIS A 48 16.03 -2.09 -7.83
C HIS A 48 16.46 -2.20 -9.30
N TRP A 49 17.64 -1.71 -9.63
CA TRP A 49 18.18 -1.72 -10.98
C TRP A 49 18.32 -3.16 -11.52
N GLY A 50 18.93 -4.05 -10.73
CA GLY A 50 19.09 -5.46 -11.07
C GLY A 50 17.75 -6.15 -11.36
N GLN A 51 16.74 -5.90 -10.52
CA GLN A 51 15.40 -6.45 -10.71
C GLN A 51 14.62 -5.79 -11.86
N ALA A 52 14.97 -4.57 -12.26
CA ALA A 52 14.37 -3.87 -13.39
C ALA A 52 14.90 -4.32 -14.75
N VAL A 53 16.15 -4.79 -14.82
CA VAL A 53 16.75 -5.37 -16.04
C VAL A 53 16.53 -6.89 -16.13
N GLY A 54 16.27 -7.54 -15.00
CA GLY A 54 15.90 -8.96 -14.94
C GLY A 54 14.45 -9.24 -15.38
N GLY A 55 14.15 -10.51 -15.66
CA GLY A 55 12.81 -11.01 -16.01
C GLY A 55 11.92 -11.34 -14.80
N GLU A 56 12.17 -10.70 -13.66
CA GLU A 56 11.50 -11.03 -12.39
C GLU A 56 10.28 -10.12 -12.09
N VAL A 57 9.42 -10.58 -11.18
CA VAL A 57 8.14 -9.95 -10.83
C VAL A 57 8.27 -8.69 -9.97
N TYR A 58 9.45 -8.45 -9.39
CA TYR A 58 9.66 -7.38 -8.41
C TYR A 58 9.63 -5.98 -9.02
N SER A 59 10.05 -5.83 -10.28
CA SER A 59 9.98 -4.54 -10.98
C SER A 59 8.53 -4.09 -11.23
N LEU A 60 7.66 -5.02 -11.65
CA LEU A 60 6.21 -4.76 -11.77
C LEU A 60 5.59 -4.54 -10.38
N ASN A 61 6.07 -5.25 -9.37
CA ASN A 61 5.56 -5.07 -8.01
C ASN A 61 5.82 -3.66 -7.46
N VAL A 62 7.06 -3.17 -7.53
CA VAL A 62 7.39 -1.83 -7.03
C VAL A 62 6.74 -0.74 -7.89
N PHE A 63 6.56 -0.97 -9.19
CA PHE A 63 5.73 -0.12 -10.04
C PHE A 63 4.30 0.00 -9.50
N LEU A 64 3.62 -1.13 -9.24
CA LEU A 64 2.26 -1.12 -8.72
C LEU A 64 2.17 -0.49 -7.32
N VAL A 65 3.17 -0.68 -6.44
CA VAL A 65 3.22 -0.02 -5.13
C VAL A 65 3.42 1.48 -5.26
N SER A 66 4.36 1.94 -6.08
CA SER A 66 4.57 3.37 -6.32
C SER A 66 3.36 4.04 -6.96
N PHE A 67 2.70 3.36 -7.90
CA PHE A 67 1.46 3.82 -8.51
C PHE A 67 0.33 3.89 -7.48
N LEU A 68 0.16 2.84 -6.66
CA LEU A 68 -0.81 2.79 -5.57
C LEU A 68 -0.62 3.97 -4.61
N LEU A 69 0.61 4.22 -4.16
CA LEU A 69 0.96 5.35 -3.29
C LEU A 69 0.64 6.70 -3.93
N TYR A 70 0.92 6.86 -5.22
CA TYR A 70 0.60 8.09 -5.95
C TYR A 70 -0.92 8.33 -6.02
N ILE A 71 -1.72 7.29 -6.31
CA ILE A 71 -3.19 7.41 -6.31
C ILE A 71 -3.71 7.69 -4.90
N MET A 72 -3.13 7.12 -3.85
CA MET A 72 -3.49 7.46 -2.47
C MET A 72 -3.22 8.94 -2.14
N ILE A 73 -2.16 9.53 -2.69
CA ILE A 73 -1.88 10.97 -2.53
C ILE A 73 -2.96 11.80 -3.21
N LEU A 74 -3.28 11.49 -4.48
CA LEU A 74 -4.33 12.20 -5.20
C LEU A 74 -5.68 12.07 -4.50
N TRP A 75 -5.99 10.87 -4.00
CA TRP A 75 -7.22 10.59 -3.25
C TRP A 75 -7.28 11.45 -1.99
N TYR A 76 -6.21 11.47 -1.19
CA TYR A 76 -6.13 12.26 0.03
C TYR A 76 -6.27 13.75 -0.26
N GLU A 77 -5.56 14.27 -1.26
CA GLU A 77 -5.64 15.67 -1.67
C GLU A 77 -7.07 16.06 -2.06
N GLU A 78 -7.76 15.24 -2.86
CA GLU A 78 -9.14 15.51 -3.27
C GLU A 78 -10.11 15.49 -2.08
N MET A 79 -9.98 14.51 -1.18
CA MET A 79 -10.78 14.44 0.06
C MET A 79 -10.60 15.69 0.94
N ILE A 80 -9.35 16.16 1.09
CA ILE A 80 -9.03 17.32 1.92
C ILE A 80 -9.41 18.63 1.23
N TYR A 81 -9.27 18.74 -0.09
CA TYR A 81 -9.63 19.94 -0.85
C TYR A 81 -11.12 20.26 -0.71
N PHE A 82 -11.98 19.25 -0.80
CA PHE A 82 -13.43 19.40 -0.69
C PHE A 82 -13.99 19.23 0.73
N ARG A 83 -13.13 19.22 1.76
CA ARG A 83 -13.54 19.00 3.16
C ARG A 83 -14.46 20.07 3.74
N SER A 84 -14.64 21.21 3.06
CA SER A 84 -15.53 22.29 3.48
C SER A 84 -16.90 22.29 2.79
N GLU A 85 -17.12 21.47 1.76
CA GLU A 85 -18.39 21.43 0.99
C GLU A 85 -19.56 20.91 1.81
N GLU A 86 -20.80 21.37 1.64
CA GLU A 86 -21.93 20.94 2.50
C GLU A 86 -22.10 19.41 2.61
N LYS A 87 -21.80 18.68 1.53
CA LYS A 87 -21.80 17.21 1.50
C LYS A 87 -20.37 16.67 1.56
N ILE A 88 -20.21 15.47 2.12
CA ILE A 88 -18.90 14.80 2.06
C ILE A 88 -18.65 14.35 0.61
N HIS A 89 -17.57 14.89 0.04
CA HIS A 89 -16.96 14.41 -1.17
C HIS A 89 -16.09 13.19 -0.87
N TYR A 90 -16.32 12.08 -1.57
CA TYR A 90 -15.60 10.83 -1.36
C TYR A 90 -14.52 10.55 -2.40
N ALA A 91 -14.14 11.56 -3.20
CA ALA A 91 -13.23 11.40 -4.32
C ALA A 91 -13.61 10.20 -5.19
N ASP A 92 -14.89 10.11 -5.60
CA ASP A 92 -15.55 8.88 -6.03
C ASP A 92 -14.74 8.07 -7.05
N ARG A 93 -14.19 8.75 -8.06
CA ARG A 93 -13.37 8.14 -9.11
C ARG A 93 -12.09 7.54 -8.54
N LEU A 94 -11.39 8.28 -7.68
CA LEU A 94 -10.15 7.83 -7.05
C LEU A 94 -10.40 6.74 -6.02
N THR A 95 -11.49 6.79 -5.24
CA THR A 95 -11.84 5.73 -4.28
C THR A 95 -12.10 4.40 -4.98
N ILE A 96 -12.82 4.42 -6.10
CA ILE A 96 -13.11 3.21 -6.89
C ILE A 96 -11.85 2.72 -7.61
N PHE A 97 -11.10 3.64 -8.23
CA PHE A 97 -9.86 3.31 -8.93
C PHE A 97 -8.79 2.77 -7.99
N LEU A 98 -8.69 3.30 -6.78
CA LEU A 98 -7.78 2.81 -5.75
C LEU A 98 -8.10 1.36 -5.39
N GLY A 99 -9.37 1.00 -5.23
CA GLY A 99 -9.79 -0.39 -5.02
C GLY A 99 -9.33 -1.33 -6.15
N PHE A 100 -9.49 -0.90 -7.41
CA PHE A 100 -8.99 -1.64 -8.56
C PHE A 100 -7.46 -1.83 -8.53
N VAL A 101 -6.70 -0.76 -8.28
CA VAL A 101 -5.23 -0.81 -8.22
C VAL A 101 -4.75 -1.69 -7.06
N MET A 102 -5.43 -1.64 -5.91
CA MET A 102 -5.16 -2.55 -4.78
C MET A 102 -5.31 -4.01 -5.22
N GLY A 103 -6.43 -4.38 -5.82
CA GLY A 103 -6.65 -5.75 -6.30
C GLY A 103 -5.64 -6.17 -7.38
N LEU A 104 -5.33 -5.28 -8.32
CA LEU A 104 -4.32 -5.53 -9.36
C LEU A 104 -2.94 -5.78 -8.75
N SER A 105 -2.53 -4.98 -7.76
CA SER A 105 -1.24 -5.12 -7.08
C SER A 105 -1.09 -6.47 -6.38
N LEU A 106 -2.18 -6.97 -5.78
CA LEU A 106 -2.23 -8.28 -5.12
C LEU A 106 -2.05 -9.42 -6.10
N THR A 107 -2.54 -9.27 -7.35
CA THR A 107 -2.38 -10.31 -8.39
C THR A 107 -0.94 -10.54 -8.83
N ASN A 108 -0.08 -9.54 -8.65
CA ASN A 108 1.34 -9.65 -8.95
C ASN A 108 2.14 -10.23 -7.78
N HIS A 109 1.96 -9.70 -6.57
CA HIS A 109 2.63 -10.20 -5.36
C HIS A 109 1.82 -9.82 -4.11
N GLN A 110 1.99 -10.56 -3.02
CA GLN A 110 1.36 -10.28 -1.72
C GLN A 110 1.98 -9.11 -0.92
N LEU A 111 3.14 -8.56 -1.32
CA LEU A 111 3.79 -7.48 -0.55
C LEU A 111 2.93 -6.21 -0.39
N PRO A 112 2.16 -5.76 -1.41
CA PRO A 112 1.29 -4.59 -1.30
C PRO A 112 0.20 -4.71 -0.21
N VAL A 113 -0.11 -5.92 0.29
CA VAL A 113 -1.07 -6.13 1.39
C VAL A 113 -0.77 -5.19 2.56
N TRP A 114 0.50 -5.00 2.90
CA TRP A 114 0.88 -4.21 4.08
C TRP A 114 0.62 -2.72 3.89
N TYR A 115 0.75 -2.19 2.67
CA TYR A 115 0.34 -0.83 2.33
C TYR A 115 -1.18 -0.67 2.33
N ILE A 116 -1.91 -1.70 1.87
CA ILE A 116 -3.38 -1.71 1.89
C ILE A 116 -3.91 -1.74 3.33
N VAL A 117 -3.29 -2.56 4.20
CA VAL A 117 -3.61 -2.60 5.64
C VAL A 117 -3.28 -1.27 6.30
N ALA A 118 -2.11 -0.68 6.04
CA ALA A 118 -1.76 0.63 6.55
C ALA A 118 -2.75 1.72 6.08
N TYR A 119 -3.24 1.63 4.83
CA TYR A 119 -4.25 2.54 4.32
C TYR A 119 -5.56 2.40 5.10
N ALA A 120 -6.04 1.16 5.28
CA ALA A 120 -7.29 0.87 5.97
C ALA A 120 -7.26 1.25 7.46
N LEU A 121 -6.11 1.09 8.12
CA LEU A 121 -5.96 1.34 9.57
C LEU A 121 -5.55 2.77 9.92
N ILE A 122 -4.79 3.44 9.04
CA ILE A 122 -4.21 4.76 9.34
C ILE A 122 -4.75 5.83 8.40
N LEU A 123 -4.49 5.71 7.09
CA LEU A 123 -4.75 6.82 6.16
C LEU A 123 -6.25 7.10 6.00
N LEU A 124 -7.06 6.05 5.76
CA LEU A 124 -8.50 6.19 5.58
C LEU A 124 -9.19 6.73 6.86
N PRO A 125 -9.02 6.14 8.05
CA PRO A 125 -9.66 6.65 9.26
C PRO A 125 -9.23 8.07 9.60
N THR A 126 -7.94 8.39 9.46
CA THR A 126 -7.43 9.75 9.74
C THR A 126 -8.02 10.78 8.78
N THR A 127 -8.11 10.45 7.48
CA THR A 127 -8.68 11.35 6.47
C THR A 127 -10.17 11.58 6.73
N ILE A 128 -10.94 10.51 6.98
CA ILE A 128 -12.37 10.63 7.30
C ILE A 128 -12.56 11.42 8.60
N PHE A 129 -11.72 11.19 9.62
CA PHE A 129 -11.76 11.95 10.86
C PHE A 129 -11.54 13.45 10.61
N ILE A 130 -10.52 13.84 9.84
CA ILE A 130 -10.27 15.25 9.49
C ILE A 130 -11.47 15.85 8.75
N VAL A 131 -11.96 15.15 7.72
CA VAL A 131 -13.10 15.60 6.90
C VAL A 131 -14.38 15.75 7.73
N VAL A 132 -14.60 14.91 8.75
CA VAL A 132 -15.78 14.96 9.63
C VAL A 132 -15.58 15.94 10.79
N ALA A 133 -14.36 16.09 11.33
CA ALA A 133 -14.07 16.98 12.45
C ALA A 133 -14.21 18.46 12.06
N ASP A 134 -13.95 18.80 10.80
CA ASP A 134 -14.16 20.15 10.25
C ASP A 134 -15.66 20.48 10.01
N ARG A 135 -16.60 19.62 10.44
CA ARG A 135 -18.04 19.74 10.12
C ARG A 135 -18.93 20.14 11.30
N PRO A 136 -20.14 20.68 11.02
CA PRO A 136 -21.14 20.95 12.04
C PRO A 136 -21.55 19.70 12.82
N LYS A 137 -22.05 19.90 14.04
CA LYS A 137 -22.56 18.86 14.96
C LYS A 137 -23.51 17.85 14.30
N LYS A 138 -24.27 18.28 13.29
CA LYS A 138 -25.14 17.44 12.46
C LYS A 138 -24.43 16.17 11.92
N PHE A 139 -23.17 16.26 11.49
CA PHE A 139 -22.41 15.11 10.98
C PHE A 139 -22.12 14.07 12.08
N THR A 140 -21.85 14.55 13.29
CA THR A 140 -21.67 13.68 14.46
C THR A 140 -22.98 12.98 14.81
N ASP A 141 -24.11 13.68 14.72
CA ASP A 141 -25.43 13.10 14.99
C ASP A 141 -25.84 12.08 13.91
N GLU A 142 -25.52 12.36 12.63
CA GLU A 142 -25.68 11.41 11.53
C GLU A 142 -24.85 10.13 11.75
N PHE A 143 -23.59 10.26 12.18
CA PHE A 143 -22.77 9.11 12.54
C PHE A 143 -23.36 8.30 13.70
N LYS A 144 -23.76 8.99 14.78
CA LYS A 144 -24.39 8.35 15.96
C LYS A 144 -25.62 7.55 15.58
N SER A 145 -26.42 8.04 14.64
CA SER A 145 -27.61 7.34 14.14
C SER A 145 -27.31 6.05 13.36
N ARG A 146 -26.04 5.79 13.02
CA ARG A 146 -25.57 4.62 12.27
C ARG A 146 -24.51 3.80 13.03
N ILE A 147 -24.27 4.08 14.32
CA ILE A 147 -23.37 3.26 15.16
C ILE A 147 -23.72 1.76 15.13
N PRO A 148 -25.00 1.33 15.26
CA PRO A 148 -25.34 -0.09 15.21
C PRO A 148 -24.92 -0.76 13.90
N LEU A 149 -25.01 -0.04 12.78
CA LEU A 149 -24.57 -0.52 11.48
C LEU A 149 -23.05 -0.68 11.42
N PHE A 150 -22.28 0.28 11.96
CA PHE A 150 -20.82 0.16 12.06
C PHE A 150 -20.40 -1.03 12.93
N LEU A 151 -21.10 -1.28 14.05
CA LEU A 151 -20.84 -2.44 14.90
C LEU A 151 -21.14 -3.75 14.17
N LEU A 152 -22.24 -3.81 13.42
CA LEU A 152 -22.59 -4.96 12.59
C LEU A 152 -21.56 -5.16 11.47
N PHE A 153 -21.16 -4.10 10.79
CA PHE A 153 -20.11 -4.15 9.77
C PHE A 153 -18.78 -4.65 10.36
N PHE A 154 -18.38 -4.12 11.52
CA PHE A 154 -17.17 -4.56 12.20
C PHE A 154 -17.25 -6.03 12.60
N PHE A 155 -18.40 -6.49 13.09
CA PHE A 155 -18.65 -7.91 13.34
C PHE A 155 -18.49 -8.76 12.06
N VAL A 156 -19.05 -8.32 10.93
CA VAL A 156 -18.88 -9.00 9.63
C VAL A 156 -17.41 -9.06 9.21
N VAL A 157 -16.65 -7.96 9.41
CA VAL A 157 -15.21 -7.92 9.16
C VAL A 157 -14.47 -8.91 10.06
N LEU A 158 -14.79 -8.99 11.36
CA LEU A 158 -14.17 -9.95 12.27
C LEU A 158 -14.48 -11.41 11.87
N VAL A 159 -15.70 -11.70 11.44
CA VAL A 159 -16.07 -13.04 10.93
C VAL A 159 -15.27 -13.35 9.66
N ALA A 160 -15.18 -12.42 8.71
CA ALA A 160 -14.40 -12.57 7.49
C ALA A 160 -12.91 -12.85 7.81
N LEU A 161 -12.33 -12.05 8.70
CA LEU A 161 -10.95 -12.21 9.16
C LEU A 161 -10.74 -13.54 9.86
N TYR A 162 -11.63 -13.95 10.76
CA TYR A 162 -11.55 -15.24 11.43
C TYR A 162 -11.55 -16.41 10.43
N LEU A 163 -12.49 -16.39 9.47
CA LEU A 163 -12.60 -17.43 8.44
C LEU A 163 -11.33 -17.45 7.56
N PHE A 164 -10.87 -16.29 7.12
CA PHE A 164 -9.64 -16.20 6.33
C PHE A 164 -8.43 -16.70 7.12
N MET A 165 -8.24 -16.24 8.36
CA MET A 165 -7.09 -16.66 9.17
C MET A 165 -7.11 -18.15 9.45
N LYS A 166 -8.26 -18.72 9.82
CA LYS A 166 -8.38 -20.15 10.13
C LYS A 166 -8.16 -21.03 8.91
N PHE A 167 -8.88 -20.77 7.81
CA PHE A 167 -8.92 -21.66 6.66
C PHE A 167 -7.89 -21.30 5.57
N ALA A 168 -7.69 -20.02 5.31
CA ALA A 168 -6.76 -19.54 4.29
C ALA A 168 -5.34 -19.37 4.83
N TYR A 169 -5.13 -18.84 6.03
CA TYR A 169 -3.77 -18.56 6.52
C TYR A 169 -3.14 -19.73 7.31
N PHE A 170 -3.72 -20.14 8.44
CA PHE A 170 -3.10 -21.08 9.37
C PHE A 170 -3.11 -22.54 8.91
N ASN A 171 -4.11 -22.97 8.13
CA ASN A 171 -4.11 -24.32 7.58
C ASN A 171 -2.91 -24.53 6.65
N ARG A 172 -2.16 -25.63 6.82
CA ARG A 172 -1.00 -25.95 5.97
C ARG A 172 -1.35 -26.05 4.49
N LEU A 173 -2.47 -26.69 4.16
CA LEU A 173 -3.02 -26.79 2.81
C LEU A 173 -4.54 -26.59 2.88
N LEU A 174 -5.10 -26.05 1.82
CA LEU A 174 -6.54 -26.03 1.57
C LEU A 174 -6.96 -27.28 0.82
N PHE A 175 -8.10 -27.83 1.20
CA PHE A 175 -8.78 -28.91 0.50
C PHE A 175 -10.12 -28.41 -0.07
N PRO A 176 -10.77 -29.16 -0.98
CA PRO A 176 -12.05 -28.75 -1.56
C PRO A 176 -13.12 -28.36 -0.54
N LYS A 177 -13.15 -29.03 0.63
CA LYS A 177 -14.08 -28.72 1.73
C LYS A 177 -13.83 -27.35 2.40
N ASP A 178 -12.63 -26.79 2.27
CA ASP A 178 -12.24 -25.52 2.89
C ASP A 178 -12.60 -24.33 1.99
N VAL A 179 -12.74 -24.56 0.68
CA VAL A 179 -13.01 -23.53 -0.34
C VAL A 179 -14.24 -22.68 -0.03
N PRO A 180 -15.40 -23.24 0.38
CA PRO A 180 -16.57 -22.43 0.71
C PRO A 180 -16.32 -21.41 1.84
N TYR A 181 -15.49 -21.75 2.83
CA TYR A 181 -15.16 -20.83 3.93
C TYR A 181 -14.25 -19.68 3.47
N VAL A 182 -13.30 -19.97 2.57
CA VAL A 182 -12.46 -18.93 1.96
C VAL A 182 -13.28 -18.01 1.08
N LEU A 183 -14.16 -18.55 0.24
CA LEU A 183 -15.07 -17.74 -0.57
C LEU A 183 -15.97 -16.88 0.32
N THR A 184 -16.52 -17.45 1.41
CA THR A 184 -17.30 -16.68 2.38
C THR A 184 -16.48 -15.54 2.98
N ALA A 185 -15.23 -15.79 3.37
CA ALA A 185 -14.34 -14.75 3.90
C ALA A 185 -14.11 -13.59 2.91
N ILE A 186 -13.98 -13.91 1.61
CA ILE A 186 -13.77 -12.92 0.55
C ILE A 186 -15.05 -12.12 0.25
N PHE A 187 -16.20 -12.79 0.19
CA PHE A 187 -17.44 -12.19 -0.32
C PHE A 187 -18.39 -11.67 0.76
N ILE A 188 -18.27 -12.06 2.03
CA ILE A 188 -19.24 -11.65 3.06
C ILE A 188 -19.27 -10.13 3.27
N ILE A 189 -18.11 -9.46 3.24
CA ILE A 189 -17.99 -8.00 3.38
C ILE A 189 -18.69 -7.28 2.22
N PRO A 190 -18.32 -7.50 0.94
CA PRO A 190 -18.96 -6.79 -0.17
C PRO A 190 -20.43 -7.19 -0.35
N THR A 191 -20.83 -8.43 -0.05
CA THR A 191 -22.24 -8.82 -0.05
C THR A 191 -23.02 -8.03 0.99
N PHE A 192 -22.51 -7.93 2.23
CA PHE A 192 -23.13 -7.13 3.28
C PHE A 192 -23.31 -5.67 2.86
N THR A 193 -22.25 -5.01 2.38
CA THR A 193 -22.31 -3.60 1.99
C THR A 193 -23.19 -3.36 0.76
N THR A 194 -23.25 -4.33 -0.17
CA THR A 194 -24.14 -4.26 -1.34
C THR A 194 -25.59 -4.35 -0.92
N VAL A 195 -25.95 -5.36 -0.10
CA VAL A 195 -27.31 -5.52 0.42
C VAL A 195 -27.74 -4.28 1.19
N TYR A 196 -26.86 -3.75 2.04
CA TYR A 196 -27.11 -2.50 2.76
C TYR A 196 -27.39 -1.32 1.81
N THR A 197 -26.50 -1.11 0.84
CA THR A 197 -26.63 -0.01 -0.16
C THR A 197 -27.92 -0.12 -0.98
N ILE A 198 -28.33 -1.34 -1.31
CA ILE A 198 -29.58 -1.62 -2.01
C ILE A 198 -30.76 -1.22 -1.12
N ILE A 199 -30.80 -1.70 0.13
CA ILE A 199 -31.88 -1.41 1.09
C ILE A 199 -32.01 0.10 1.32
N THR A 200 -30.90 0.81 1.54
CA THR A 200 -30.95 2.26 1.81
C THR A 200 -31.50 3.06 0.64
N LYS A 201 -31.14 2.69 -0.60
CA LYS A 201 -31.66 3.31 -1.82
C LYS A 201 -33.14 3.01 -2.04
N PHE A 202 -33.57 1.77 -1.81
CA PHE A 202 -34.97 1.37 -1.98
C PHE A 202 -35.90 1.99 -0.94
N MET A 203 -35.49 1.99 0.34
CA MET A 203 -36.29 2.51 1.45
C MET A 203 -36.31 4.04 1.50
N LYS A 204 -35.52 4.73 0.66
CA LYS A 204 -35.43 6.20 0.59
C LYS A 204 -35.25 6.85 1.97
N PHE A 205 -34.35 6.29 2.78
CA PHE A 205 -34.03 6.87 4.08
C PHE A 205 -33.53 8.31 3.94
N LYS A 206 -33.64 9.08 5.02
CA LYS A 206 -33.05 10.41 5.11
C LYS A 206 -31.55 10.33 4.80
N GLU A 207 -31.09 11.25 3.95
CA GLU A 207 -29.68 11.36 3.54
C GLU A 207 -28.76 11.38 4.77
N ASN A 208 -27.74 10.54 4.75
CA ASN A 208 -26.75 10.39 5.81
C ASN A 208 -25.40 10.06 5.15
N TRP A 209 -24.35 10.76 5.54
CA TRP A 209 -23.04 10.58 4.93
C TRP A 209 -22.50 9.15 5.08
N VAL A 210 -22.82 8.46 6.18
CA VAL A 210 -22.38 7.09 6.45
C VAL A 210 -22.93 6.12 5.39
N ASP A 211 -24.14 6.36 4.90
CA ASP A 211 -24.77 5.52 3.88
C ASP A 211 -23.99 5.63 2.56
N ARG A 212 -23.50 6.83 2.24
CA ARG A 212 -22.64 7.08 1.08
C ARG A 212 -21.24 6.51 1.26
N PHE A 213 -20.68 6.52 2.48
CA PHE A 213 -19.43 5.82 2.77
C PHE A 213 -19.53 4.32 2.45
N PHE A 214 -20.59 3.65 2.91
CA PHE A 214 -20.81 2.23 2.62
C PHE A 214 -21.03 1.94 1.13
N GLU A 215 -21.72 2.82 0.42
CA GLU A 215 -21.87 2.73 -1.03
C GLU A 215 -20.51 2.79 -1.74
N MET A 216 -19.69 3.79 -1.42
CA MET A 216 -18.37 3.97 -2.02
C MET A 216 -17.41 2.83 -1.66
N PHE A 217 -17.45 2.38 -0.41
CA PHE A 217 -16.72 1.20 0.03
C PHE A 217 -17.14 -0.04 -0.77
N SER A 218 -18.46 -0.23 -0.99
CA SER A 218 -18.98 -1.35 -1.76
C SER A 218 -18.47 -1.36 -3.20
N TYR A 219 -18.51 -0.22 -3.90
CA TYR A 219 -17.99 -0.13 -5.28
C TYR A 219 -16.48 -0.36 -5.33
N SER A 220 -15.72 0.22 -4.41
CA SER A 220 -14.28 0.04 -4.33
C SER A 220 -13.90 -1.43 -4.06
N PHE A 221 -14.60 -2.09 -3.15
CA PHE A 221 -14.35 -3.50 -2.82
C PHE A 221 -14.68 -4.44 -3.99
N TRP A 222 -15.77 -4.18 -4.74
CA TRP A 222 -16.07 -4.96 -5.93
C TRP A 222 -15.04 -4.76 -7.04
N LEU A 223 -14.51 -3.55 -7.21
CA LEU A 223 -13.44 -3.28 -8.17
C LEU A 223 -12.11 -3.93 -7.76
N LEU A 224 -11.84 -4.04 -6.46
CA LEU A 224 -10.74 -4.83 -5.93
C LEU A 224 -10.90 -6.31 -6.31
N ILE A 225 -12.07 -6.91 -6.05
CA ILE A 225 -12.35 -8.31 -6.42
C ILE A 225 -12.25 -8.49 -7.94
N PHE A 226 -12.81 -7.56 -8.71
CA PHE A 226 -12.78 -7.59 -10.17
C PHE A 226 -11.34 -7.63 -10.68
N ALA A 227 -10.46 -6.75 -10.18
CA ALA A 227 -9.04 -6.79 -10.53
C ALA A 227 -8.38 -8.12 -10.14
N MET A 228 -8.76 -8.69 -9.00
CA MET A 228 -8.27 -10.00 -8.56
C MET A 228 -8.74 -11.18 -9.43
N THR A 229 -9.78 -11.01 -10.26
CA THR A 229 -10.19 -12.07 -11.21
C THR A 229 -9.12 -12.38 -12.26
N LEU A 230 -8.08 -11.55 -12.40
CA LEU A 230 -6.93 -11.89 -13.22
C LEU A 230 -6.34 -13.25 -12.80
N TYR A 231 -6.35 -13.62 -11.52
CA TYR A 231 -5.91 -14.95 -11.07
C TYR A 231 -6.64 -16.12 -11.75
N LEU A 232 -7.85 -15.91 -12.28
CA LEU A 232 -8.58 -16.95 -13.02
C LEU A 232 -7.84 -17.39 -14.29
N TYR A 233 -6.90 -16.60 -14.82
CA TYR A 233 -6.08 -17.05 -15.95
C TYR A 233 -5.31 -18.33 -15.63
N LEU A 234 -4.84 -18.48 -14.38
CA LEU A 234 -4.11 -19.68 -13.93
C LEU A 234 -5.03 -20.91 -14.00
N LEU A 235 -6.24 -20.79 -13.45
CA LEU A 235 -7.25 -21.84 -13.46
C LEU A 235 -7.67 -22.22 -14.89
N ILE A 236 -7.94 -21.22 -15.73
CA ILE A 236 -8.33 -21.42 -17.14
C ILE A 236 -7.20 -22.12 -17.89
N ARG A 237 -5.95 -21.65 -17.73
CA ARG A 237 -4.78 -22.22 -18.40
C ARG A 237 -4.53 -23.66 -17.94
N ALA A 238 -4.54 -23.92 -16.63
CA ALA A 238 -4.28 -25.24 -16.08
C ALA A 238 -5.29 -26.27 -16.60
N ARG A 239 -6.58 -25.90 -16.68
CA ARG A 239 -7.62 -26.77 -17.26
C ARG A 239 -7.44 -26.99 -18.76
N ALA A 240 -7.05 -25.96 -19.50
CA ALA A 240 -6.87 -26.06 -20.96
C ALA A 240 -5.75 -27.04 -21.35
N VAL A 241 -4.69 -27.14 -20.54
CA VAL A 241 -3.55 -28.04 -20.79
C VAL A 241 -3.62 -29.34 -20.00
N ALA A 242 -4.62 -29.54 -19.15
CA ALA A 242 -4.80 -30.75 -18.35
C ALA A 242 -4.81 -32.07 -19.16
N PRO A 243 -5.37 -32.12 -20.40
CA PRO A 243 -5.33 -33.33 -21.22
C PRO A 243 -3.98 -33.64 -21.87
N LEU A 244 -3.01 -32.72 -21.84
CA LEU A 244 -1.71 -32.92 -22.47
C LEU A 244 -0.81 -33.85 -21.62
N PRO A 245 0.08 -34.63 -22.24
CA PRO A 245 1.07 -35.42 -21.51
C PRO A 245 2.07 -34.50 -20.79
N ASP A 246 2.65 -34.99 -19.70
CA ASP A 246 3.69 -34.26 -18.97
C ASP A 246 5.01 -34.16 -19.75
N PRO A 247 5.76 -33.05 -19.60
CA PRO A 247 5.46 -31.88 -18.77
C PRO A 247 4.45 -30.92 -19.42
N LYS A 248 3.41 -30.51 -18.67
CA LYS A 248 2.41 -29.53 -19.13
C LYS A 248 3.06 -28.15 -19.34
N PRO A 249 3.07 -27.59 -20.57
CA PRO A 249 3.73 -26.32 -20.84
C PRO A 249 2.95 -25.16 -20.21
N LEU A 250 3.67 -24.29 -19.50
CA LEU A 250 3.14 -23.06 -18.89
C LEU A 250 1.97 -23.32 -17.92
N SER A 251 2.01 -24.42 -17.15
CA SER A 251 1.08 -24.72 -16.05
C SER A 251 1.84 -24.86 -14.73
N TRP A 252 2.18 -23.73 -14.12
CA TRP A 252 2.88 -23.74 -12.84
C TRP A 252 1.91 -24.05 -11.70
N GLY A 253 2.19 -25.10 -10.92
CA GLY A 253 1.40 -25.49 -9.75
C GLY A 253 0.06 -26.19 -10.03
N ASP A 254 -0.23 -26.54 -11.29
CA ASP A 254 -1.40 -27.30 -11.74
C ASP A 254 -2.75 -26.88 -11.10
N THR A 255 -3.08 -25.58 -11.21
CA THR A 255 -4.18 -24.89 -10.50
C THR A 255 -5.59 -25.20 -11.05
N GLN A 256 -5.88 -26.45 -11.42
CA GLN A 256 -7.12 -26.87 -12.09
C GLN A 256 -8.40 -26.76 -11.22
N THR A 257 -8.24 -26.69 -9.90
CA THR A 257 -9.34 -26.56 -8.93
C THR A 257 -9.11 -25.37 -8.00
N LEU A 258 -10.17 -24.86 -7.37
CA LEU A 258 -10.10 -23.65 -6.54
C LEU A 258 -9.25 -23.84 -5.29
N ASP A 259 -9.23 -25.03 -4.68
CA ASP A 259 -8.36 -25.35 -3.55
C ASP A 259 -6.88 -25.28 -3.95
N ILE A 260 -6.51 -25.83 -5.12
CA ILE A 260 -5.13 -25.75 -5.63
C ILE A 260 -4.78 -24.31 -6.02
N LEU A 261 -5.70 -23.58 -6.67
CA LEU A 261 -5.51 -22.16 -6.98
C LEU A 261 -5.26 -21.34 -5.71
N PHE A 262 -6.07 -21.51 -4.65
CA PHE A 262 -5.85 -20.78 -3.40
C PHE A 262 -4.56 -21.21 -2.69
N ASN A 263 -4.23 -22.51 -2.67
CA ASN A 263 -2.93 -22.99 -2.17
C ASN A 263 -1.77 -22.31 -2.90
N HIS A 264 -1.88 -22.17 -4.22
CA HIS A 264 -0.89 -21.54 -5.05
C HIS A 264 -0.77 -20.03 -4.79
N MET A 265 -1.90 -19.31 -4.80
CA MET A 265 -1.97 -17.87 -4.52
C MET A 265 -1.42 -17.53 -3.13
N LEU A 266 -1.72 -18.36 -2.14
CA LEU A 266 -1.27 -18.21 -0.75
C LEU A 266 0.11 -18.82 -0.51
N ARG A 267 0.78 -19.30 -1.56
CA ARG A 267 2.13 -19.87 -1.52
C ARG A 267 2.29 -21.07 -0.57
N LYS A 268 1.22 -21.80 -0.27
CA LYS A 268 1.22 -22.91 0.70
C LYS A 268 2.11 -24.10 0.30
N GLN A 269 2.40 -24.23 -0.99
CA GLN A 269 3.34 -25.24 -1.51
C GLN A 269 4.77 -25.12 -0.96
N TYR A 270 5.16 -23.93 -0.48
CA TYR A 270 6.46 -23.69 0.12
C TYR A 270 6.49 -23.97 1.65
N GLY A 271 5.38 -24.46 2.21
CA GLY A 271 5.19 -24.63 3.65
C GLY A 271 4.60 -23.38 4.31
N LEU A 272 4.25 -23.51 5.60
CA LEU A 272 3.91 -22.35 6.43
C LEU A 272 5.21 -21.57 6.67
N GLY A 273 5.46 -20.54 5.86
CA GLY A 273 6.51 -19.57 6.13
C GLY A 273 6.33 -19.02 7.55
N GLY A 274 7.30 -19.27 8.43
CA GLY A 274 7.26 -18.83 9.83
C GLY A 274 6.85 -19.89 10.87
N GLY A 275 6.89 -21.18 10.55
CA GLY A 275 6.64 -22.26 11.52
C GLY A 275 7.81 -22.61 12.46
N GLY A 276 8.96 -21.95 12.33
CA GLY A 276 10.11 -22.11 13.23
C GLY A 276 10.15 -21.01 14.28
N ASP A 277 10.78 -21.26 15.42
CA ASP A 277 11.13 -20.20 16.39
C ASP A 277 11.81 -19.04 15.66
N LEU A 278 11.50 -17.80 16.04
CA LEU A 278 12.18 -16.62 15.51
C LEU A 278 13.65 -16.71 15.92
N ASN A 279 14.51 -17.19 15.02
CA ASN A 279 15.90 -17.49 15.31
C ASN A 279 16.64 -16.25 15.85
N ASN A 280 16.40 -15.07 15.23
CA ASN A 280 16.96 -13.79 15.65
C ASN A 280 16.25 -12.59 15.01
N PHE A 281 15.07 -12.20 15.54
CA PHE A 281 14.30 -11.06 15.01
C PHE A 281 15.11 -9.76 14.97
N THR A 282 15.84 -9.46 16.05
CA THR A 282 16.64 -8.22 16.15
C THR A 282 17.75 -8.18 15.10
N GLY A 283 18.45 -9.29 14.89
CA GLY A 283 19.48 -9.38 13.85
C GLY A 283 18.91 -9.29 12.44
N GLN A 284 17.74 -9.90 12.18
CA GLN A 284 17.03 -9.79 10.90
C GLN A 284 16.59 -8.34 10.64
N PHE A 285 16.06 -7.65 11.65
CA PHE A 285 15.70 -6.24 11.53
C PHE A 285 16.92 -5.35 11.26
N ILE A 286 18.04 -5.58 11.96
CA ILE A 286 19.30 -4.87 11.69
C ILE A 286 19.77 -5.14 10.26
N ALA A 287 19.65 -6.37 9.75
CA ALA A 287 20.01 -6.71 8.37
C ALA A 287 19.16 -5.93 7.35
N VAL A 288 17.85 -5.77 7.58
CA VAL A 288 16.97 -4.95 6.74
C VAL A 288 17.41 -3.47 6.72
N MET A 289 17.79 -2.93 7.88
CA MET A 289 18.37 -1.59 7.94
C MET A 289 19.71 -1.51 7.19
N GLY A 290 20.52 -2.57 7.26
CA GLY A 290 21.75 -2.73 6.49
C GLY A 290 21.51 -2.65 4.99
N PHE A 291 20.50 -3.35 4.47
CA PHE A 291 20.10 -3.26 3.06
C PHE A 291 19.79 -1.81 2.66
N CYS A 292 19.06 -1.06 3.49
CA CYS A 292 18.74 0.33 3.18
C CYS A 292 20.00 1.22 3.06
N VAL A 293 21.01 0.99 3.91
CA VAL A 293 22.29 1.72 3.87
C VAL A 293 23.10 1.34 2.63
N GLU A 294 23.18 0.05 2.30
CA GLU A 294 23.88 -0.46 1.11
C GLU A 294 23.26 0.08 -0.17
N GLN A 295 21.92 0.12 -0.24
CA GLN A 295 21.19 0.53 -1.43
C GLN A 295 21.20 2.04 -1.67
N MET A 296 21.30 2.85 -0.61
CA MET A 296 21.28 4.32 -0.73
C MET A 296 22.66 4.96 -0.63
N HIS A 297 23.68 4.23 -0.15
CA HIS A 297 24.92 4.77 0.38
C HIS A 297 24.73 5.55 1.70
N TRP A 298 25.67 5.42 2.63
CA TRP A 298 25.55 5.94 4.00
C TRP A 298 25.32 7.46 4.08
N ILE A 299 25.88 8.24 3.14
CA ILE A 299 25.65 9.70 3.06
C ILE A 299 24.17 9.99 2.81
N ASN A 300 23.57 9.36 1.79
CA ASN A 300 22.15 9.58 1.49
C ASN A 300 21.27 9.01 2.60
N PHE A 301 21.68 7.93 3.25
CA PHE A 301 20.95 7.41 4.40
C PHE A 301 20.88 8.43 5.55
N ILE A 302 21.98 9.14 5.86
CA ILE A 302 21.96 10.24 6.84
C ILE A 302 21.03 11.37 6.37
N ILE A 303 21.09 11.75 5.10
CA ILE A 303 20.19 12.78 4.53
C ILE A 303 18.73 12.32 4.63
N ALA A 304 18.44 11.04 4.41
CA ALA A 304 17.10 10.47 4.58
C ALA A 304 16.63 10.53 6.04
N ILE A 305 17.49 10.30 7.04
CA ILE A 305 17.14 10.50 8.46
C ILE A 305 16.79 11.96 8.74
N ILE A 306 17.58 12.91 8.24
CA ILE A 306 17.27 14.34 8.34
C ILE A 306 15.92 14.64 7.67
N GLY A 307 15.67 14.03 6.52
CA GLY A 307 14.43 14.18 5.78
C GLY A 307 13.22 13.60 6.49
N LEU A 308 13.35 12.45 7.15
CA LEU A 308 12.31 11.86 8.00
C LEU A 308 11.92 12.83 9.12
N ILE A 309 12.91 13.42 9.80
CA ILE A 309 12.68 14.45 10.83
C ILE A 309 12.03 15.69 10.20
N TYR A 310 12.48 16.14 9.03
CA TYR A 310 11.90 17.30 8.37
C TYR A 310 10.44 17.06 7.94
N MET A 311 10.15 15.86 7.43
CA MET A 311 8.82 15.42 7.06
C MET A 311 7.87 15.41 8.27
N PHE A 312 8.34 15.07 9.48
CA PHE A 312 7.53 15.13 10.70
C PHE A 312 6.95 16.54 10.96
N PHE A 313 7.66 17.59 10.58
CA PHE A 313 7.19 18.96 10.77
C PHE A 313 6.36 19.48 9.59
N ARG A 314 6.32 18.77 8.46
CA ARG A 314 5.67 19.22 7.22
C ARG A 314 4.46 18.37 6.86
N GLU A 315 4.63 17.05 6.81
CA GLU A 315 3.64 16.09 6.32
C GLU A 315 3.47 14.90 7.27
N LYS A 316 2.94 15.18 8.47
CA LYS A 316 2.77 14.20 9.56
C LYS A 316 1.97 12.96 9.17
N ILE A 317 0.88 13.15 8.42
CA ILE A 317 -0.02 12.05 8.05
C ILE A 317 0.70 11.07 7.14
N TRP A 318 1.40 11.57 6.13
CA TRP A 318 2.20 10.75 5.22
C TRP A 318 3.40 10.11 5.90
N LEU A 319 4.03 10.80 6.86
CA LEU A 319 5.09 10.20 7.66
C LEU A 319 4.57 9.01 8.48
N ILE A 320 3.49 9.20 9.23
CA ILE A 320 2.89 8.14 10.06
C ILE A 320 2.46 6.97 9.18
N TYR A 321 1.78 7.24 8.07
CA TYR A 321 1.35 6.20 7.13
C TYR A 321 2.54 5.40 6.57
N THR A 322 3.57 6.09 6.07
CA THR A 322 4.74 5.41 5.48
C THR A 322 5.51 4.60 6.53
N ILE A 323 5.80 5.17 7.71
CA ILE A 323 6.44 4.41 8.81
C ILE A 323 5.63 3.17 9.18
N PHE A 324 4.32 3.31 9.33
CA PHE A 324 3.47 2.19 9.71
C PHE A 324 3.43 1.10 8.63
N ALA A 325 3.34 1.49 7.35
CA ALA A 325 3.40 0.57 6.23
C ALA A 325 4.74 -0.18 6.15
N MET A 326 5.86 0.53 6.33
CA MET A 326 7.20 -0.07 6.36
C MET A 326 7.33 -1.07 7.52
N LEU A 327 6.92 -0.69 8.73
CA LEU A 327 7.00 -1.56 9.91
C LEU A 327 6.14 -2.81 9.76
N LEU A 328 4.92 -2.68 9.21
CA LEU A 328 4.07 -3.83 8.91
C LEU A 328 4.74 -4.77 7.90
N LEU A 329 5.30 -4.22 6.83
CA LEU A 329 6.02 -4.99 5.81
C LEU A 329 7.22 -5.74 6.42
N ASP A 330 8.05 -5.06 7.19
CA ASP A 330 9.25 -5.64 7.82
C ASP A 330 8.89 -6.75 8.80
N VAL A 331 7.99 -6.46 9.75
CA VAL A 331 7.56 -7.44 10.75
C VAL A 331 6.94 -8.65 10.08
N ALA A 332 6.12 -8.45 9.06
CA ALA A 332 5.50 -9.54 8.33
C ALA A 332 6.50 -10.37 7.55
N LEU A 333 7.42 -9.75 6.80
CA LEU A 333 8.41 -10.48 6.02
C LEU A 333 9.42 -11.20 6.91
N ILE A 334 9.90 -10.58 7.98
CA ILE A 334 10.79 -11.22 8.93
C ILE A 334 10.12 -12.46 9.53
N LYS A 335 8.86 -12.35 9.96
CA LYS A 335 8.10 -13.51 10.50
C LYS A 335 7.82 -14.57 9.45
N PHE A 336 7.42 -14.17 8.25
CA PHE A 336 7.01 -15.09 7.20
C PHE A 336 8.18 -15.82 6.56
N ILE A 337 9.29 -15.13 6.31
CA ILE A 337 10.48 -15.70 5.68
C ILE A 337 11.36 -16.37 6.75
N ASN A 338 11.48 -15.75 7.93
CA ASN A 338 12.38 -16.18 9.03
C ASN A 338 13.78 -16.56 8.52
N PHE A 339 14.40 -15.66 7.75
CA PHE A 339 15.63 -15.95 7.03
C PHE A 339 16.87 -16.02 7.94
N GLU A 340 17.83 -16.84 7.54
CA GLU A 340 19.13 -16.94 8.18
C GLU A 340 20.01 -15.71 7.88
N LEU A 341 20.89 -15.35 8.82
CA LEU A 341 21.76 -14.17 8.74
C LEU A 341 23.10 -14.46 8.02
N ASP A 342 23.15 -15.49 7.18
CA ASP A 342 24.33 -15.75 6.35
C ASP A 342 24.30 -14.91 5.07
N LYS A 343 25.49 -14.60 4.54
CA LYS A 343 25.64 -13.71 3.37
C LYS A 343 24.86 -14.18 2.13
N ARG A 344 24.77 -15.49 1.92
CA ARG A 344 24.11 -16.04 0.73
C ARG A 344 22.60 -15.84 0.85
N THR A 345 22.01 -16.17 1.99
CA THR A 345 20.57 -15.99 2.22
C THR A 345 20.19 -14.52 2.13
N LEU A 346 20.95 -13.63 2.79
CA LEU A 346 20.68 -12.19 2.77
C LEU A 346 20.58 -11.62 1.34
N ALA A 347 21.50 -12.01 0.44
CA ALA A 347 21.48 -11.59 -0.95
C ALA A 347 20.19 -12.01 -1.71
N PHE A 348 19.61 -13.17 -1.35
CA PHE A 348 18.33 -13.60 -1.94
C PHE A 348 17.11 -12.91 -1.31
N GLN A 349 17.19 -12.48 -0.05
CA GLN A 349 16.06 -11.87 0.64
C GLN A 349 15.92 -10.37 0.38
N GLU A 350 17.03 -9.71 0.03
CA GLU A 350 17.06 -8.27 -0.20
C GLU A 350 16.01 -7.77 -1.19
N VAL A 351 15.71 -8.56 -2.23
CA VAL A 351 14.74 -8.21 -3.28
C VAL A 351 13.32 -8.00 -2.74
N PHE A 352 12.96 -8.62 -1.61
CA PHE A 352 11.64 -8.41 -0.98
C PHE A 352 11.50 -7.02 -0.34
N PHE A 353 12.62 -6.32 -0.10
CA PHE A 353 12.67 -5.02 0.58
C PHE A 353 12.81 -3.83 -0.39
N ILE A 354 12.69 -4.04 -1.70
CA ILE A 354 12.75 -2.94 -2.70
C ILE A 354 11.77 -1.80 -2.41
N GLN A 355 10.61 -2.14 -1.85
CA GLN A 355 9.60 -1.16 -1.45
C GLN A 355 10.06 -0.28 -0.28
N GLN A 356 10.92 -0.81 0.60
CA GLN A 356 11.56 -0.01 1.65
C GLN A 356 12.50 1.01 1.05
N PHE A 357 13.30 0.61 0.05
CA PHE A 357 14.22 1.52 -0.62
C PHE A 357 13.45 2.66 -1.31
N LEU A 358 12.27 2.38 -1.88
CA LEU A 358 11.38 3.39 -2.44
C LEU A 358 10.91 4.40 -1.37
N VAL A 359 10.52 3.93 -0.18
CA VAL A 359 10.07 4.83 0.90
C VAL A 359 11.23 5.62 1.49
N ILE A 360 12.41 5.01 1.67
CA ILE A 360 13.63 5.73 2.10
C ILE A 360 13.99 6.83 1.10
N ALA A 361 13.79 6.61 -0.20
CA ALA A 361 13.99 7.65 -1.20
C ALA A 361 13.01 8.83 -1.01
N ILE A 362 11.76 8.61 -0.59
CA ILE A 362 10.85 9.72 -0.23
C ILE A 362 11.46 10.56 0.91
N TYR A 363 11.99 9.92 1.95
CA TYR A 363 12.65 10.63 3.04
C TYR A 363 13.90 11.37 2.57
N LEU A 364 14.70 10.78 1.69
CA LEU A 364 15.84 11.44 1.05
C LEU A 364 15.43 12.73 0.32
N GLY A 365 14.28 12.73 -0.36
CA GLY A 365 13.71 13.93 -0.99
C GLY A 365 13.46 15.07 0.01
N TYR A 366 12.87 14.76 1.18
CA TYR A 366 12.71 15.75 2.25
C TYR A 366 14.06 16.22 2.83
N GLY A 367 15.06 15.34 2.88
CA GLY A 367 16.40 15.70 3.34
C GLY A 367 17.07 16.72 2.43
N TYR A 368 17.00 16.53 1.11
CA TYR A 368 17.48 17.52 0.15
C TYR A 368 16.66 18.82 0.21
N GLN A 369 15.35 18.73 0.40
CA GLN A 369 14.49 19.92 0.58
C GLN A 369 14.91 20.73 1.81
N PHE A 370 15.22 20.07 2.93
CA PHE A 370 15.70 20.71 4.14
C PHE A 370 17.00 21.48 3.89
N ILE A 371 17.97 20.88 3.19
CA ILE A 371 19.24 21.52 2.86
C ILE A 371 19.03 22.80 2.02
N ILE A 372 18.14 22.74 1.03
CA ILE A 372 17.79 23.91 0.20
C ILE A 372 17.14 25.00 1.06
N ASP A 373 16.16 24.65 1.88
CA ASP A 373 15.44 25.63 2.71
C ASP A 373 16.37 26.28 3.75
N LEU A 374 17.27 25.51 4.35
CA LEU A 374 18.29 26.00 5.27
C LEU A 374 19.23 26.98 4.57
N THR A 375 19.72 26.62 3.38
CA THR A 375 20.60 27.47 2.58
C THR A 375 19.92 28.80 2.23
N ASN A 376 18.65 28.75 1.83
CA ASN A 376 17.88 29.96 1.51
C ASN A 376 17.68 30.86 2.74
N ARG A 377 17.39 30.28 3.91
CA ARG A 377 17.25 31.03 5.16
C ARG A 377 18.56 31.71 5.57
N LEU A 378 19.70 31.03 5.43
CA LEU A 378 21.01 31.60 5.73
C LEU A 378 21.37 32.76 4.79
N LYS A 379 21.09 32.61 3.49
CA LYS A 379 21.29 33.69 2.50
C LYS A 379 20.46 34.94 2.85
N LEU A 380 19.18 34.77 3.20
CA LEU A 380 18.31 35.88 3.59
C LEU A 380 18.84 36.62 4.83
N LYS A 381 19.28 35.88 5.87
CA LYS A 381 19.90 36.49 7.05
C LYS A 381 21.16 37.30 6.71
N LEU A 382 21.99 36.80 5.78
CA LEU A 382 23.20 37.51 5.34
C LEU A 382 22.89 38.79 4.57
N VAL A 383 21.80 38.84 3.80
CA VAL A 383 21.37 40.07 3.10
C VAL A 383 20.84 41.09 4.10
N MET A 384 19.94 40.69 5.02
CA MET A 384 19.39 41.60 6.04
C MET A 384 20.47 42.18 6.96
N ASN A 385 21.50 41.40 7.32
CA ASN A 385 22.62 41.89 8.12
C ASN A 385 23.60 42.81 7.36
N LYS A 386 23.48 42.94 6.03
CA LYS A 386 24.26 43.90 5.22
C LYS A 386 23.52 45.22 5.01
N GLU A 387 22.22 45.24 5.23
CA GLU A 387 21.35 46.41 5.06
C GLU A 387 21.06 47.14 6.40
N ALA A 388 21.46 46.55 7.53
CA ALA A 388 21.47 47.12 8.87
C ALA A 388 22.89 47.53 9.26
#